data_AF-A0AAJ7RPW9-F1
#
_entry.id   AF-A0AAJ7RPW9-F1
#
_cell.length_a   1.000
_cell.length_b   1.000
_cell.length_c   1.000
_cell.angle_alpha   90.00
_cell.angle_beta   90.00
_cell.angle_gamma   90.00
#
_symmetry.space_group_name_H-M   'P 1'
#
loop_
_entity.id
_entity.type
_entity.pdbx_description
1 polymer ?
#
loop_
_entity_poly.entity_id
_entity_poly.type
_entity_poly.pdbx_seq_one_letter_code
_entity_poly.pdbx_strand_id
1 'polypeptide(L)'
;MKSLCRVVQRVRVVAAAPPPIPRTVADLVLSEECTQTIRGKMFLQYDSNDDQRFSIFSTKQNLSILQKCDHWHADGTFRTVPNIFLQLYTVHGIYKGLTFPLVYVSSSSKTTQSYRATLEQIKALKRKLNPKTVMCDFELSFIDAVKEVFTNTDVQGCFFHFSQCVWRHVQSTGLQQKYKTSAVFAFEIRKLWRSFR
;
A
#
# COMPACT_ATOMS: atom_id res chain seq x y z
N MET A 1 7.52 15.93 -0.92
CA MET A 1 6.19 15.29 -0.86
C MET A 1 5.67 15.47 0.57
N LYS A 2 4.49 16.08 0.80
CA LYS A 2 3.94 16.22 2.16
C LYS A 2 3.41 14.84 2.60
N SER A 3 3.67 14.41 3.83
CA SER A 3 3.17 13.12 4.32
C SER A 3 1.65 13.12 4.36
N LEU A 4 1.03 11.96 4.09
CA LEU A 4 -0.42 11.77 4.12
C LEU A 4 -1.01 12.23 5.48
N CYS A 5 -0.30 11.97 6.60
CA CYS A 5 -0.66 12.48 7.93
C CYS A 5 -0.90 13.99 7.97
N ARG A 6 0.00 14.79 7.36
CA ARG A 6 -0.12 16.26 7.38
C ARG A 6 -1.29 16.76 6.56
N VAL A 7 -1.63 16.03 5.47
CA VAL A 7 -2.80 16.35 4.64
C VAL A 7 -4.07 16.05 5.43
N VAL A 8 -4.17 14.86 6.03
CA VAL A 8 -5.31 14.45 6.87
C VAL A 8 -5.52 15.42 8.03
N GLN A 9 -4.45 15.81 8.75
CA GLN A 9 -4.55 16.74 9.87
C GLN A 9 -5.07 18.12 9.46
N ARG A 10 -4.63 18.64 8.30
CA ARG A 10 -5.15 19.92 7.78
C ARG A 10 -6.65 19.85 7.45
N VAL A 11 -7.08 18.78 6.80
CA VAL A 11 -8.50 18.60 6.45
C VAL A 11 -9.36 18.53 7.72
N ARG A 12 -8.91 17.82 8.75
CA ARG A 12 -9.60 17.73 10.05
C ARG A 12 -9.77 19.08 10.75
N VAL A 13 -8.80 19.99 10.62
CA VAL A 13 -8.87 21.33 11.21
C VAL A 13 -9.85 22.24 10.47
N VAL A 14 -10.09 21.99 9.18
CA VAL A 14 -10.98 22.80 8.32
C VAL A 14 -12.44 22.35 8.43
N ALA A 15 -12.72 21.08 8.75
CA ALA A 15 -14.09 20.58 8.89
C ALA A 15 -14.74 21.08 10.20
N ALA A 16 -15.84 21.82 10.10
CA ALA A 16 -16.50 22.50 11.22
C ALA A 16 -17.13 21.57 12.27
N ALA A 17 -17.32 20.29 11.96
CA ALA A 17 -17.74 19.24 12.88
C ALA A 17 -17.38 17.87 12.29
N PRO A 18 -16.20 17.29 12.61
CA PRO A 18 -15.88 15.95 12.15
C PRO A 18 -16.87 14.95 12.77
N PRO A 19 -17.33 13.94 12.01
CA PRO A 19 -18.17 12.87 12.55
C PRO A 19 -17.46 12.18 13.73
N PRO A 20 -18.22 11.61 14.68
CA PRO A 20 -17.64 10.90 15.81
C PRO A 20 -16.67 9.83 15.30
N ILE A 21 -15.50 9.74 15.95
CA ILE A 21 -14.47 8.76 15.58
C ILE A 21 -15.10 7.38 15.75
N PRO A 22 -15.21 6.58 14.67
CA PRO A 22 -15.81 5.26 14.77
C PRO A 22 -14.99 4.40 15.72
N ARG A 23 -15.65 3.60 16.56
CA ARG A 23 -15.01 2.72 17.54
C ARG A 23 -14.83 1.31 16.99
N THR A 24 -15.69 0.91 16.07
CA THR A 24 -15.62 -0.36 15.34
C THR A 24 -15.69 -0.13 13.83
N VAL A 25 -15.37 -1.17 13.06
CA VAL A 25 -15.50 -1.18 11.60
C VAL A 25 -16.96 -1.03 11.15
N ALA A 26 -17.90 -1.57 11.93
CA ALA A 26 -19.33 -1.47 11.69
C ALA A 26 -19.86 -0.03 11.88
N ASP A 27 -19.27 0.73 12.79
CA ASP A 27 -19.65 2.14 13.04
C ASP A 27 -19.18 3.09 11.93
N LEU A 28 -18.34 2.62 11.00
CA LEU A 28 -17.84 3.46 9.93
C LEU A 28 -18.91 3.70 8.87
N VAL A 29 -19.48 4.89 8.87
CA VAL A 29 -20.34 5.38 7.79
C VAL A 29 -19.52 6.33 6.92
N LEU A 30 -19.31 5.96 5.65
CA LEU A 30 -18.67 6.82 4.67
C LEU A 30 -19.70 7.84 4.15
N SER A 31 -19.51 9.12 4.47
CA SER A 31 -20.36 10.18 3.93
C SER A 31 -20.17 10.30 2.42
N GLU A 32 -21.17 10.85 1.72
CA GLU A 32 -21.10 11.07 0.27
C GLU A 32 -19.88 11.91 -0.14
N GLU A 33 -19.48 12.87 0.67
CA GLU A 33 -18.28 13.68 0.46
C GLU A 33 -16.99 12.83 0.44
N CYS A 34 -16.95 11.74 1.20
CA CYS A 34 -15.81 10.82 1.24
C CYS A 34 -15.82 9.80 0.08
N THR A 35 -16.94 9.64 -0.62
CA THR A 35 -17.07 8.73 -1.76
C THR A 35 -16.70 9.40 -3.08
N GLN A 36 -16.51 10.71 -3.10
CA GLN A 36 -16.19 11.48 -4.29
C GLN A 36 -14.83 12.19 -4.19
N THR A 37 -14.23 12.48 -5.33
CA THR A 37 -13.08 13.39 -5.42
C THR A 37 -13.53 14.84 -5.22
N ILE A 38 -12.57 15.75 -4.95
CA ILE A 38 -12.82 17.20 -4.90
C ILE A 38 -13.42 17.80 -6.18
N ARG A 39 -13.47 17.04 -7.28
CA ARG A 39 -14.06 17.43 -8.57
C ARG A 39 -15.38 16.69 -8.84
N GLY A 40 -16.01 16.10 -7.82
CA GLY A 40 -17.30 15.39 -7.92
C GLY A 40 -17.25 14.05 -8.65
N LYS A 41 -16.06 13.52 -8.97
CA LYS A 41 -15.96 12.18 -9.58
C LYS A 41 -16.09 11.09 -8.53
N MET A 42 -16.84 10.04 -8.84
CA MET A 42 -16.92 8.82 -8.02
C MET A 42 -15.52 8.28 -7.71
N PHE A 43 -15.23 8.10 -6.43
CA PHE A 43 -13.93 7.68 -5.91
C PHE A 43 -14.03 6.37 -5.11
N LEU A 44 -15.05 6.18 -4.28
CA LEU A 44 -15.33 4.87 -3.70
C LEU A 44 -15.83 3.94 -4.81
N GLN A 45 -15.08 2.88 -5.11
CA GLN A 45 -15.41 1.91 -6.16
C GLN A 45 -16.04 0.64 -5.60
N TYR A 46 -15.70 0.30 -4.36
CA TYR A 46 -16.20 -0.89 -3.69
C TYR A 46 -16.11 -0.74 -2.18
N ASP A 47 -17.06 -1.32 -1.47
CA ASP A 47 -17.09 -1.43 -0.03
C ASP A 47 -17.76 -2.76 0.34
N SER A 48 -17.05 -3.67 1.01
CA SER A 48 -17.58 -5.02 1.28
C SER A 48 -18.69 -5.03 2.33
N ASN A 49 -18.69 -4.06 3.25
CA ASN A 49 -19.64 -3.97 4.37
C ASN A 49 -19.81 -5.29 5.17
N ASP A 50 -18.72 -6.05 5.34
CA ASP A 50 -18.66 -7.29 6.11
C ASP A 50 -17.72 -7.16 7.33
N ASP A 51 -17.59 -8.22 8.12
CA ASP A 51 -16.74 -8.23 9.34
C ASP A 51 -15.26 -8.02 9.03
N GLN A 52 -14.81 -8.43 7.83
CA GLN A 52 -13.46 -8.18 7.30
C GLN A 52 -13.45 -7.01 6.32
N ARG A 53 -14.18 -5.95 6.67
CA ARG A 53 -14.43 -4.83 5.76
C ARG A 53 -13.18 -4.32 5.07
N PHE A 54 -13.29 -4.21 3.75
CA PHE A 54 -12.36 -3.44 2.97
C PHE A 54 -13.10 -2.53 2.00
N SER A 55 -12.53 -1.34 1.79
CA SER A 55 -13.07 -0.34 0.89
C SER A 55 -11.99 0.05 -0.12
N ILE A 56 -12.33 0.04 -1.40
CA ILE A 56 -11.43 0.36 -2.51
C ILE A 56 -11.79 1.74 -3.05
N PHE A 57 -10.81 2.63 -3.02
CA PHE A 57 -10.92 3.97 -3.57
C PHE A 57 -10.02 4.12 -4.80
N SER A 58 -10.62 4.52 -5.91
CA SER A 58 -9.95 4.80 -7.17
C SER A 58 -10.88 5.58 -8.11
N THR A 59 -10.41 5.97 -9.28
CA THR A 59 -11.27 6.48 -10.35
C THR A 59 -11.17 5.59 -11.58
N LYS A 60 -12.19 5.62 -12.46
CA LYS A 60 -12.12 4.93 -13.77
C LYS A 60 -10.87 5.32 -14.57
N GLN A 61 -10.43 6.58 -14.44
CA GLN A 61 -9.21 7.07 -15.06
C GLN A 61 -7.98 6.44 -14.42
N ASN A 62 -7.88 6.40 -13.09
CA ASN A 62 -6.76 5.76 -12.39
C ASN A 62 -6.64 4.28 -12.74
N LEU A 63 -7.75 3.53 -12.72
CA LEU A 63 -7.77 2.12 -13.12
C LEU A 63 -7.33 1.93 -14.58
N SER A 64 -7.69 2.86 -15.46
CA SER A 64 -7.27 2.82 -16.86
C SER A 64 -5.80 3.18 -17.06
N ILE A 65 -5.21 3.98 -16.18
CA ILE A 65 -3.76 4.22 -16.13
C ILE A 65 -3.07 2.98 -15.59
N LEU A 66 -3.56 2.41 -14.47
CA LEU A 66 -2.99 1.24 -13.82
C LEU A 66 -2.91 0.03 -14.77
N GLN A 67 -3.94 -0.17 -15.60
CA GLN A 67 -3.97 -1.20 -16.64
C GLN A 67 -2.88 -1.05 -17.72
N LYS A 68 -2.33 0.14 -17.91
CA LYS A 68 -1.24 0.40 -18.86
C LYS A 68 0.14 0.28 -18.22
N CYS A 69 0.20 0.11 -16.90
CA CYS A 69 1.45 0.00 -16.16
C CYS A 69 1.87 -1.46 -16.08
N ASP A 70 3.04 -1.78 -16.63
CA ASP A 70 3.66 -3.11 -16.52
C ASP A 70 4.19 -3.37 -15.11
N HIS A 71 4.60 -2.32 -14.39
CA HIS A 71 5.24 -2.40 -13.08
C HIS A 71 4.40 -1.69 -12.05
N TRP A 72 4.01 -2.43 -11.01
CA TRP A 72 3.26 -1.90 -9.88
C TRP A 72 4.12 -1.88 -8.63
N HIS A 73 3.94 -0.84 -7.81
CA HIS A 73 4.47 -0.82 -6.45
C HIS A 73 3.31 -0.88 -5.46
N ALA A 74 3.49 -1.73 -4.46
CA ALA A 74 2.52 -2.09 -3.46
C ALA A 74 3.07 -1.66 -2.11
N ASP A 75 2.45 -0.66 -1.47
CA ASP A 75 2.93 -0.13 -0.19
C ASP A 75 1.80 -0.04 0.83
N GLY A 76 2.12 -0.50 2.03
CA GLY A 76 1.22 -0.56 3.17
C GLY A 76 1.59 0.46 4.24
N THR A 77 0.71 1.42 4.50
CA THR A 77 0.95 2.47 5.50
C THR A 77 0.13 2.26 6.76
N PHE A 78 0.80 2.23 7.91
CA PHE A 78 0.17 1.94 9.22
C PHE A 78 -0.06 3.20 10.08
N ARG A 79 0.75 4.25 9.92
CA ARG A 79 0.72 5.45 10.79
C ARG A 79 -0.45 6.41 10.52
N THR A 80 -1.15 6.22 9.41
CA THR A 80 -2.13 7.17 8.86
C THR A 80 -3.57 6.69 8.98
N VAL A 81 -3.79 5.57 9.67
CA VAL A 81 -5.04 4.83 9.66
C VAL A 81 -5.75 5.02 11.01
N PRO A 82 -7.08 5.27 11.04
CA PRO A 82 -7.83 5.27 12.30
C PRO A 82 -7.76 3.89 12.96
N ASN A 83 -7.76 3.80 14.30
CA ASN A 83 -7.56 2.55 15.05
C ASN A 83 -8.48 1.38 14.66
N ILE A 84 -9.62 1.66 14.03
CA ILE A 84 -10.58 0.66 13.53
C ILE A 84 -10.10 -0.09 12.28
N PHE A 85 -9.16 0.46 11.53
CA PHE A 85 -8.55 -0.18 10.37
C PHE A 85 -7.10 -0.51 10.68
N LEU A 86 -6.65 -1.69 10.23
CA LEU A 86 -5.29 -2.15 10.50
C LEU A 86 -4.26 -1.57 9.53
N GLN A 87 -4.69 -1.14 8.34
CA GLN A 87 -3.78 -0.64 7.29
C GLN A 87 -4.51 0.14 6.19
N LEU A 88 -3.82 1.14 5.63
CA LEU A 88 -4.12 1.74 4.34
C LEU A 88 -3.07 1.22 3.36
N TYR A 89 -3.51 0.38 2.43
CA TYR A 89 -2.69 -0.18 1.38
C TYR A 89 -2.87 0.61 0.08
N THR A 90 -1.80 0.79 -0.67
CA THR A 90 -1.82 1.57 -1.91
C THR A 90 -1.12 0.83 -3.04
N VAL A 91 -1.76 0.83 -4.21
CA VAL A 91 -1.18 0.33 -5.46
C VAL A 91 -0.80 1.51 -6.32
N HIS A 92 0.47 1.56 -6.70
CA HIS A 92 1.06 2.60 -7.51
C HIS A 92 1.43 2.02 -8.87
N GLY A 93 1.23 2.79 -9.93
CA GLY A 93 1.68 2.45 -11.26
C GLY A 93 2.77 3.40 -11.73
N ILE A 94 3.76 2.87 -12.46
CA ILE A 94 4.75 3.69 -13.16
C ILE A 94 4.15 4.10 -14.52
N TYR A 95 3.81 5.38 -14.67
CA TYR A 95 3.26 5.94 -15.90
C TYR A 95 4.11 7.11 -16.36
N LYS A 96 4.64 7.03 -17.58
CA LYS A 96 5.55 8.05 -18.17
C LYS A 96 6.77 8.36 -17.27
N GLY A 97 7.36 7.33 -16.67
CA GLY A 97 8.53 7.46 -15.80
C GLY A 97 8.25 8.04 -14.40
N LEU A 98 6.97 8.30 -14.09
CA LEU A 98 6.55 8.80 -12.78
C LEU A 98 5.69 7.76 -12.06
N THR A 99 5.88 7.65 -10.75
CA THR A 99 5.10 6.76 -9.88
C THR A 99 3.88 7.52 -9.36
N PHE A 100 2.69 6.97 -9.63
CA PHE A 100 1.43 7.54 -9.14
C PHE A 100 0.69 6.53 -8.27
N PRO A 101 0.14 6.95 -7.11
CA PRO A 101 -0.83 6.14 -6.38
C PRO A 101 -2.16 6.14 -7.16
N LEU A 102 -2.63 4.95 -7.55
CA LEU A 102 -3.79 4.81 -8.44
C LEU A 102 -4.95 4.11 -7.74
N VAL A 103 -4.68 3.22 -6.78
CA VAL A 103 -5.69 2.54 -5.97
C VAL A 103 -5.30 2.64 -4.50
N TYR A 104 -6.29 2.94 -3.67
CA TYR A 104 -6.18 2.98 -2.22
C TYR A 104 -7.14 1.97 -1.63
N VAL A 105 -6.69 1.20 -0.65
CA VAL A 105 -7.49 0.17 0.02
C VAL A 105 -7.38 0.39 1.52
N SER A 106 -8.53 0.64 2.14
CA SER A 106 -8.64 0.57 3.60
C SER A 106 -9.11 -0.83 3.98
N SER A 107 -8.37 -1.54 4.83
CA SER A 107 -8.69 -2.93 5.23
C SER A 107 -8.60 -3.12 6.75
N SER A 108 -9.52 -3.90 7.30
CA SER A 108 -9.50 -4.34 8.70
C SER A 108 -8.70 -5.64 8.92
N SER A 109 -8.13 -6.25 7.88
CA SER A 109 -7.41 -7.53 7.93
C SER A 109 -6.16 -7.55 7.04
N LYS A 110 -5.19 -8.41 7.40
CA LYS A 110 -3.90 -8.64 6.70
C LYS A 110 -3.66 -10.12 6.36
N THR A 111 -4.71 -10.93 6.38
CA THR A 111 -4.60 -12.34 6.00
C THR A 111 -4.48 -12.47 4.49
N THR A 112 -3.91 -13.59 4.02
CA THR A 112 -3.84 -13.91 2.59
C THR A 112 -5.23 -13.85 1.95
N GLN A 113 -6.25 -14.36 2.64
CA GLN A 113 -7.64 -14.35 2.20
C GLN A 113 -8.15 -12.92 1.93
N SER A 114 -7.89 -11.99 2.85
CA SER A 114 -8.36 -10.60 2.72
C SER A 114 -7.63 -9.86 1.60
N TYR A 115 -6.32 -10.10 1.42
CA TYR A 115 -5.59 -9.55 0.28
C TYR A 115 -6.08 -10.14 -1.04
N ARG A 116 -6.34 -11.44 -1.10
CA ARG A 116 -6.88 -12.12 -2.29
C ARG A 116 -8.21 -11.48 -2.69
N ALA A 117 -9.17 -11.38 -1.76
CA ALA A 117 -10.46 -10.76 -1.98
C ALA A 117 -10.33 -9.31 -2.48
N THR A 118 -9.41 -8.54 -1.89
CA THR A 118 -9.11 -7.16 -2.33
C THR A 118 -8.60 -7.13 -3.77
N LEU A 119 -7.61 -7.95 -4.10
CA LEU A 119 -6.97 -7.96 -5.43
C LEU A 119 -7.93 -8.49 -6.51
N GLU A 120 -8.74 -9.50 -6.19
CA GLU A 120 -9.81 -10.01 -7.06
C GLU A 120 -10.83 -8.92 -7.35
N GLN A 121 -11.23 -8.16 -6.33
CA GLN A 121 -12.17 -7.06 -6.52
C GLN A 121 -11.57 -5.92 -7.35
N ILE A 122 -10.29 -5.59 -7.17
CA ILE A 122 -9.57 -4.64 -8.04
C ILE A 122 -9.58 -5.12 -9.50
N LYS A 123 -9.32 -6.42 -9.72
CA LYS A 123 -9.37 -7.05 -11.04
C LYS A 123 -10.78 -7.05 -11.62
N ALA A 124 -11.82 -7.23 -10.79
CA ALA A 124 -13.22 -7.14 -11.22
C ALA A 124 -13.59 -5.73 -11.69
N LEU A 125 -13.12 -4.69 -11.00
CA LEU A 125 -13.30 -3.29 -11.39
C LEU A 125 -12.64 -2.95 -12.75
N LYS A 126 -11.57 -3.67 -13.12
CA LYS A 126 -10.91 -3.54 -14.43
C LYS A 126 -10.29 -4.86 -14.89
N ARG A 127 -11.08 -5.68 -15.60
CA ARG A 127 -10.74 -7.08 -15.97
C ARG A 127 -9.42 -7.31 -16.69
N LYS A 128 -8.89 -6.29 -17.40
CA LYS A 128 -7.64 -6.39 -18.17
C LYS A 128 -6.38 -5.98 -17.37
N LEU A 129 -6.49 -5.82 -16.06
CA LEU A 129 -5.32 -5.61 -15.20
C LEU A 129 -4.46 -6.88 -15.17
N ASN A 130 -3.21 -6.75 -15.60
CA ASN A 130 -2.24 -7.84 -15.62
C ASN A 130 -0.82 -7.24 -15.56
N PRO A 131 -0.34 -6.84 -14.37
CA PRO A 131 1.03 -6.35 -14.23
C PRO A 131 2.03 -7.44 -14.61
N LYS A 132 3.19 -7.03 -15.13
CA LYS A 132 4.34 -7.94 -15.32
C LYS A 132 5.08 -8.14 -14.02
N THR A 133 5.25 -7.07 -13.24
CA THR A 133 5.88 -7.15 -11.92
C THR A 133 5.11 -6.37 -10.86
N VAL A 134 5.12 -6.89 -9.63
CA VAL A 134 4.64 -6.19 -8.44
C VAL A 134 5.78 -6.16 -7.43
N MET A 135 6.26 -4.96 -7.13
CA MET A 135 7.21 -4.74 -6.04
C MET A 135 6.45 -4.45 -4.75
N CYS A 136 6.70 -5.22 -3.69
CA CYS A 136 5.99 -5.09 -2.42
C CYS A 136 6.92 -5.31 -1.22
N ASP A 137 6.37 -5.15 -0.03
CA ASP A 137 7.03 -5.54 1.22
C ASP A 137 7.16 -7.05 1.32
N PHE A 138 8.04 -7.52 2.21
CA PHE A 138 8.28 -8.95 2.46
C PHE A 138 7.18 -9.57 3.33
N GLU A 139 5.92 -9.26 3.03
CA GLU A 139 4.74 -9.80 3.71
C GLU A 139 4.22 -11.00 2.92
N LEU A 140 4.43 -12.21 3.46
CA LEU A 140 4.10 -13.47 2.79
C LEU A 140 2.63 -13.53 2.37
N SER A 141 1.71 -13.12 3.24
CA SER A 141 0.27 -13.12 2.94
C SER A 141 -0.09 -12.27 1.72
N PHE A 142 0.61 -11.15 1.53
CA PHE A 142 0.41 -10.30 0.35
C PHE A 142 1.05 -10.92 -0.90
N ILE A 143 2.27 -11.44 -0.78
CA ILE A 143 2.99 -12.10 -1.89
C ILE A 143 2.17 -13.27 -2.44
N ASP A 144 1.65 -14.11 -1.56
CA ASP A 144 0.85 -15.28 -1.94
C ASP A 144 -0.44 -14.84 -2.64
N ALA A 145 -1.15 -13.86 -2.10
CA ALA A 145 -2.35 -13.32 -2.73
C ALA A 145 -2.11 -12.75 -4.13
N VAL A 146 -0.98 -12.05 -4.36
CA VAL A 146 -0.62 -11.53 -5.69
C VAL A 146 -0.40 -12.68 -6.68
N LYS A 147 0.35 -13.71 -6.27
CA LYS A 147 0.62 -14.88 -7.13
C LYS A 147 -0.64 -15.66 -7.47
N GLU A 148 -1.57 -15.76 -6.53
CA GLU A 148 -2.86 -16.41 -6.73
C GLU A 148 -3.76 -15.64 -7.71
N VAL A 149 -3.83 -14.31 -7.60
CA VAL A 149 -4.75 -13.48 -8.41
C VAL A 149 -4.17 -13.13 -9.78
N PHE A 150 -2.85 -12.94 -9.87
CA PHE A 150 -2.15 -12.56 -11.09
C PHE A 150 -1.05 -13.58 -11.43
N THR A 151 -1.45 -14.71 -11.99
CA THR A 151 -0.59 -15.87 -12.26
C THR A 151 0.62 -15.62 -13.18
N ASN A 152 0.60 -14.55 -13.97
CA ASN A 152 1.69 -14.17 -14.87
C ASN A 152 2.52 -12.97 -14.35
N THR A 153 2.46 -12.69 -13.05
CA THR A 153 3.19 -11.59 -12.40
C THR A 153 4.40 -12.11 -11.65
N ASP A 154 5.55 -11.46 -11.83
CA ASP A 154 6.71 -11.62 -10.95
C ASP A 154 6.59 -10.73 -9.71
N VAL A 155 6.81 -11.31 -8.53
CA VAL A 155 6.72 -10.58 -7.26
C VAL A 155 8.11 -10.29 -6.73
N GLN A 156 8.41 -9.00 -6.56
CA GLN A 156 9.74 -8.52 -6.19
C GLN A 156 9.71 -7.86 -4.81
N GLY A 157 10.72 -8.16 -3.99
CA GLY A 157 10.87 -7.52 -2.70
C GLY A 157 11.35 -6.07 -2.83
N CYS A 158 10.78 -5.17 -2.03
CA CYS A 158 11.18 -3.77 -2.01
C CYS A 158 12.59 -3.60 -1.41
N PHE A 159 13.54 -3.16 -2.25
CA PHE A 159 14.93 -2.93 -1.86
C PHE A 159 15.08 -1.94 -0.69
N PHE A 160 14.25 -0.89 -0.69
CA PHE A 160 14.28 0.13 0.36
C PHE A 160 13.93 -0.46 1.73
N HIS A 161 12.84 -1.24 1.80
CA HIS A 161 12.43 -1.89 3.03
C HIS A 161 13.42 -2.98 3.46
N PHE A 162 13.98 -3.74 2.51
CA PHE A 162 15.06 -4.69 2.81
C PHE A 162 16.27 -4.00 3.44
N SER A 163 16.74 -2.90 2.85
CA SER A 163 17.89 -2.14 3.34
C SER A 163 17.65 -1.60 4.75
N GLN A 164 16.43 -1.13 5.04
CA GLN A 164 16.04 -0.72 6.38
C GLN A 164 16.04 -1.88 7.39
N CYS A 165 15.55 -3.06 6.99
CA CYS A 165 15.59 -4.26 7.84
C CYS A 165 17.03 -4.66 8.18
N VAL A 166 17.91 -4.72 7.18
CA VAL A 166 19.34 -5.02 7.37
C VAL A 166 19.98 -3.99 8.30
N TRP A 167 19.72 -2.70 8.09
CA TRP A 167 20.27 -1.65 8.94
C TRP A 167 19.81 -1.75 10.40
N ARG A 168 18.50 -1.98 10.62
CA ARG A 168 17.97 -2.21 11.98
C ARG A 168 18.62 -3.40 12.66
N HIS A 169 18.89 -4.48 11.92
CA HIS A 169 19.57 -5.66 12.46
C HIS A 169 21.04 -5.37 12.82
N VAL A 170 21.77 -4.61 11.98
CA VAL A 170 23.13 -4.13 12.29
C VAL A 170 23.14 -3.30 13.59
N GLN A 171 22.10 -2.48 13.81
CA GLN A 171 21.98 -1.70 15.04
C GLN A 171 21.65 -2.59 16.26
N SER A 172 20.68 -3.50 16.14
CA SER A 172 20.25 -4.35 17.26
C SER A 172 21.32 -5.33 17.73
N THR A 173 22.25 -5.69 16.85
CA THR A 173 23.40 -6.57 17.16
C THR A 173 24.64 -5.80 17.65
N GLY A 174 24.54 -4.47 17.79
CA GLY A 174 25.67 -3.62 18.23
C GLY A 174 26.75 -3.41 17.15
N LEU A 175 26.56 -3.91 15.94
CA LEU A 175 27.53 -3.86 14.84
C LEU A 175 27.60 -2.48 14.14
N GLN A 176 26.78 -1.52 14.56
CA GLN A 176 26.74 -0.16 14.03
C GLN A 176 28.11 0.54 14.02
N GLN A 177 28.92 0.36 15.07
CA GLN A 177 30.25 1.00 15.13
C GLN A 177 31.19 0.35 14.13
N LYS A 178 31.19 -0.98 14.05
CA LYS A 178 31.97 -1.75 13.08
C LYS A 178 31.59 -1.41 11.63
N TYR A 179 30.30 -1.20 11.36
CA TYR A 179 29.82 -0.73 10.06
C TYR A 179 30.38 0.65 9.68
N LYS A 180 30.53 1.55 10.66
CA LYS A 180 31.08 2.89 10.41
C LYS A 180 32.60 2.89 10.25
N THR A 181 33.31 2.04 10.99
CA THR A 181 34.78 2.10 11.07
C THR A 181 35.50 1.10 10.15
N SER A 182 34.85 0.02 9.72
CA SER A 182 35.44 -0.98 8.83
C SER A 182 34.82 -0.92 7.44
N ALA A 183 35.61 -0.42 6.47
CA ALA A 183 35.20 -0.37 5.06
C ALA A 183 34.90 -1.77 4.50
N VAL A 184 35.68 -2.78 4.91
CA VAL A 184 35.46 -4.18 4.52
C VAL A 184 34.11 -4.68 5.03
N PHE A 185 33.83 -4.49 6.32
CA PHE A 185 32.55 -4.94 6.89
C PHE A 185 31.36 -4.18 6.28
N ALA A 186 31.47 -2.86 6.08
CA ALA A 186 30.44 -2.09 5.38
C ALA A 186 30.20 -2.60 3.96
N PHE A 187 31.28 -2.96 3.25
CA PHE A 187 31.19 -3.53 1.91
C PHE A 187 30.49 -4.90 1.91
N GLU A 188 30.83 -5.81 2.82
CA GLU A 188 30.15 -7.11 2.93
C GLU A 188 28.65 -6.96 3.22
N ILE A 189 28.26 -6.07 4.14
CA ILE A 189 26.83 -5.79 4.41
C ILE A 189 26.14 -5.21 3.16
N ARG A 190 26.83 -4.36 2.40
CA ARG A 190 26.34 -3.84 1.12
C ARG A 190 26.26 -4.89 0.02
N LYS A 191 26.96 -6.03 0.12
CA LYS A 191 26.79 -7.13 -0.84
C LYS A 191 25.45 -7.82 -0.68
N LEU A 192 24.93 -7.94 0.56
CA LEU A 192 23.58 -8.44 0.82
C LEU A 192 22.51 -7.64 0.07
N TRP A 193 22.80 -6.37 -0.22
CA TRP A 193 21.92 -5.45 -0.96
C TRP A 193 21.98 -5.68 -2.49
N ARG A 194 23.08 -6.21 -3.03
CA ARG A 194 23.29 -6.36 -4.47
C ARG A 194 22.70 -7.67 -5.03
N SER A 195 22.38 -8.64 -4.18
CA SER A 195 21.80 -9.93 -4.56
C SER A 195 20.34 -9.86 -5.03
N PHE A 196 19.70 -8.69 -4.94
CA PHE A 196 18.28 -8.45 -5.28
C PHE A 196 18.10 -7.59 -6.55
N ARG A 197 19.09 -7.59 -7.45
CA ARG A 197 19.00 -6.93 -8.77
C ARG A 197 18.87 -7.94 -9.89
#